data_AF-A0A1Y5LLI1-F1
#
_entry.id   AF-A0A1Y5LLI1-F1
#
_cell.length_a   1.000
_cell.length_b   1.000
_cell.length_c   1.000
_cell.angle_alpha   90.00
_cell.angle_beta   90.00
_cell.angle_gamma   90.00
#
_symmetry.space_group_name_H-M   'P 1'
#
loop_
_entity.id
_entity.type
_entity.pdbx_description
1 polymer ?
#
loop_
_entity_poly.entity_id
_entity_poly.type
_entity_poly.pdbx_seq_one_letter_code
_entity_poly.pdbx_strand_id
1 'polypeptide(L)'
;MHRVHIATFFTPDRPPVREESSESTANTLRELYAYPAETPRPWIRVNFVNSIDGSVSVDGVSGALGTPADALVFETLRELADVVLVGAGTVRAENYGGARVGAEGRRRRAASAMPEVPPIAVVSARAHLDPQARLFTDTEVAPIVVTCADADPARIRALADAGARIVTAGDGQITSEGLIAALDDLGHRRVLCEGGPSLFGQLIADDAVDEVCLTTAPVLAGGTAGRVATAPNARITAMTPAHILTDTDGTVLTRWVRLPRP
;
A
#
# COMPACT_ATOMS: atom_id res chain seq x y z
N MET A 1 -11.44 -32.05 -5.60
CA MET A 1 -11.45 -32.43 -4.17
C MET A 1 -11.12 -31.19 -3.36
N HIS A 2 -12.07 -30.65 -2.60
CA HIS A 2 -11.82 -29.48 -1.75
C HIS A 2 -11.06 -29.91 -0.49
N ARG A 3 -10.05 -29.14 -0.07
CA ARG A 3 -9.30 -29.35 1.18
C ARG A 3 -9.53 -28.14 2.08
N VAL A 4 -10.02 -28.38 3.29
CA VAL A 4 -10.18 -27.34 4.32
C VAL A 4 -8.91 -27.29 5.15
N HIS A 5 -8.25 -26.14 5.22
CA HIS A 5 -7.13 -25.89 6.13
C HIS A 5 -7.72 -25.38 7.46
N ILE A 6 -7.58 -26.16 8.53
CA ILE A 6 -8.17 -25.84 9.84
C ILE A 6 -7.08 -25.27 10.75
N ALA A 7 -7.25 -24.01 11.17
CA ALA A 7 -6.52 -23.41 12.27
C ALA A 7 -7.52 -23.09 13.39
N THR A 8 -7.32 -23.66 14.58
CA THR A 8 -8.17 -23.43 15.75
C THR A 8 -7.40 -22.61 16.78
N PHE A 9 -7.99 -21.48 17.17
CA PHE A 9 -7.51 -20.64 18.25
C PHE A 9 -8.43 -20.87 19.46
N PHE A 10 -7.87 -21.15 20.62
CA PHE A 10 -8.66 -21.27 21.85
C PHE A 10 -8.94 -19.87 22.39
N THR A 11 -10.18 -19.64 22.83
CA THR A 11 -10.56 -18.44 23.58
C THR A 11 -9.68 -18.33 24.85
N PRO A 12 -9.32 -17.11 25.31
CA PRO A 12 -8.22 -16.96 26.24
C PRO A 12 -8.47 -17.68 27.57
N ASP A 13 -7.57 -18.62 27.89
CA ASP A 13 -7.19 -19.07 29.24
C ASP A 13 -5.77 -19.69 29.19
N ARG A 14 -4.86 -19.09 28.41
CA ARG A 14 -3.46 -19.57 28.30
C ARG A 14 -2.43 -18.43 28.30
N PRO A 15 -1.28 -18.62 28.97
CA PRO A 15 -0.19 -17.65 28.98
C PRO A 15 0.55 -17.61 27.64
N PRO A 16 1.30 -16.53 27.35
CA PRO A 16 1.91 -16.30 26.04
C PRO A 16 2.93 -17.37 25.63
N VAL A 17 3.01 -17.60 24.32
CA VAL A 17 4.01 -18.45 23.65
C VAL A 17 5.36 -17.73 23.62
N ARG A 18 6.47 -18.48 23.65
CA ARG A 18 7.84 -17.96 23.69
C ARG A 18 8.11 -16.93 22.59
N GLU A 19 8.66 -15.79 22.99
CA GLU A 19 9.16 -14.74 22.10
C GLU A 19 10.36 -15.25 21.29
N GLU A 20 10.24 -15.28 19.96
CA GLU A 20 11.39 -15.26 19.08
C GLU A 20 12.07 -13.88 19.16
N SER A 21 13.37 -13.80 18.85
CA SER A 21 14.04 -12.51 18.80
C SER A 21 13.44 -11.64 17.69
N SER A 22 13.26 -10.34 17.96
CA SER A 22 12.65 -9.39 17.02
C SER A 22 13.33 -9.34 15.65
N GLU A 23 14.63 -9.64 15.59
CA GLU A 23 15.42 -9.68 14.35
C GLU A 23 15.10 -10.92 13.49
N SER A 24 14.86 -12.07 14.11
CA SER A 24 14.44 -13.30 13.40
C SER A 24 13.07 -13.12 12.76
N THR A 25 12.13 -12.51 13.49
CA THR A 25 10.79 -12.19 12.98
C THR A 25 10.85 -11.20 11.82
N ALA A 26 11.66 -10.14 11.92
CA ALA A 26 11.80 -9.16 10.85
C ALA A 26 12.34 -9.79 9.55
N ASN A 27 13.36 -10.65 9.63
CA ASN A 27 13.90 -11.35 8.46
C ASN A 27 12.88 -12.30 7.83
N THR A 28 12.15 -13.05 8.66
CA THR A 28 11.07 -13.94 8.19
C THR A 28 9.97 -13.16 7.47
N LEU A 29 9.53 -12.03 8.02
CA LEU A 29 8.55 -11.17 7.36
C LEU A 29 9.05 -10.67 6.01
N ARG A 30 10.33 -10.26 5.92
CA ARG A 30 10.91 -9.80 4.65
C ARG A 30 10.89 -10.88 3.58
N GLU A 31 11.21 -12.12 3.94
CA GLU A 31 11.17 -13.25 3.01
C GLU A 31 9.74 -13.55 2.55
N LEU A 32 8.78 -13.60 3.47
CA LEU A 32 7.36 -13.85 3.19
C LEU A 32 6.75 -12.78 2.27
N TYR A 33 7.17 -11.53 2.43
CA TYR A 33 6.73 -10.39 1.65
C TYR A 33 7.71 -10.00 0.53
N ALA A 34 8.71 -10.82 0.19
CA ALA A 34 9.60 -10.49 -0.93
C ALA A 34 8.79 -10.32 -2.24
N TYR A 35 9.18 -9.35 -3.05
CA TYR A 35 8.67 -9.25 -4.43
C TYR A 35 9.25 -10.39 -5.27
N PRO A 36 8.58 -10.79 -6.37
CA PRO A 36 9.17 -11.73 -7.33
C PRO A 36 10.53 -11.25 -7.83
N ALA A 37 11.45 -12.19 -8.07
CA ALA A 37 12.80 -11.87 -8.55
C ALA A 37 12.79 -11.17 -9.93
N GLU A 38 11.82 -11.54 -10.77
CA GLU A 38 11.60 -10.91 -12.07
C GLU A 38 10.22 -10.26 -12.11
N THR A 39 10.19 -8.99 -12.47
CA THR A 39 8.98 -8.18 -12.61
C THR A 39 8.98 -7.52 -13.99
N PRO A 40 8.45 -8.19 -15.04
CA PRO A 40 8.53 -7.70 -16.42
C PRO A 40 7.79 -6.38 -16.65
N ARG A 41 6.87 -6.06 -15.74
CA ARG A 41 6.22 -4.77 -15.57
C ARG A 41 6.19 -4.42 -14.07
N PRO A 42 5.85 -3.18 -13.68
CA PRO A 42 5.63 -2.84 -12.28
C PRO A 42 4.66 -3.83 -11.62
N TRP A 43 5.10 -4.44 -10.53
CA TRP A 43 4.34 -5.36 -9.70
C TRP A 43 3.57 -4.56 -8.65
N ILE A 44 2.23 -4.57 -8.76
CA ILE A 44 1.36 -3.78 -7.91
C ILE A 44 0.92 -4.62 -6.71
N ARG A 45 1.59 -4.41 -5.58
CA ARG A 45 1.12 -4.90 -4.27
C ARG A 45 0.25 -3.83 -3.63
N VAL A 46 -0.93 -4.19 -3.18
CA VAL A 46 -1.84 -3.32 -2.43
C VAL A 46 -1.78 -3.68 -0.94
N ASN A 47 -1.79 -2.69 -0.05
CA ASN A 47 -1.84 -2.92 1.41
C ASN A 47 -2.99 -2.13 2.06
N PHE A 48 -3.80 -2.80 2.87
CA PHE A 48 -4.88 -2.21 3.64
C PHE A 48 -5.05 -2.89 5.00
N VAL A 49 -5.68 -2.17 5.92
CA VAL A 49 -6.24 -2.69 7.16
C VAL A 49 -7.76 -2.50 7.16
N ASN A 50 -8.50 -3.44 7.74
CA ASN A 50 -9.93 -3.31 8.00
C ASN A 50 -10.34 -3.95 9.34
N SER A 51 -11.52 -3.57 9.84
CA SER A 51 -12.19 -4.29 10.93
C SER A 51 -12.75 -5.64 10.45
N ILE A 52 -13.20 -6.50 11.38
CA ILE A 52 -13.84 -7.80 11.08
C ILE A 52 -15.08 -7.62 10.18
N ASP A 53 -15.84 -6.54 10.40
CA ASP A 53 -17.01 -6.17 9.59
C ASP A 53 -16.67 -5.40 8.30
N GLY A 54 -15.39 -5.23 7.99
CA GLY A 54 -14.91 -4.73 6.70
C GLY A 54 -14.77 -3.21 6.57
N SER A 55 -14.88 -2.47 7.68
CA SER A 55 -14.67 -1.03 7.72
C SER A 55 -13.19 -0.69 7.55
N VAL A 56 -12.88 0.34 6.76
CA VAL A 56 -11.50 0.79 6.48
C VAL A 56 -11.09 2.02 7.27
N SER A 57 -12.01 2.61 8.01
CA SER A 57 -11.72 3.79 8.82
C SER A 57 -12.68 3.91 10.00
N VAL A 58 -12.20 4.60 11.03
CA VAL A 58 -13.00 5.09 12.15
C VAL A 58 -12.82 6.60 12.17
N ASP A 59 -13.93 7.34 12.13
CA ASP A 59 -13.93 8.80 12.03
C ASP A 59 -13.11 9.36 10.85
N GLY A 60 -13.07 8.61 9.74
CA GLY A 60 -12.45 9.03 8.48
C GLY A 60 -10.97 8.66 8.31
N VAL A 61 -10.32 8.09 9.33
CA VAL A 61 -8.91 7.64 9.28
C VAL A 61 -8.78 6.16 9.67
N SER A 62 -7.74 5.51 9.17
CA SER A 62 -7.46 4.08 9.39
C SER A 62 -6.70 3.79 10.70
N GLY A 63 -6.10 4.80 11.33
CA GLY A 63 -5.18 4.61 12.46
C GLY A 63 -5.76 3.84 13.66
N ALA A 64 -7.06 3.94 13.93
CA ALA A 64 -7.71 3.19 15.02
C ALA A 64 -7.83 1.68 14.75
N LEU A 65 -7.58 1.24 13.52
CA LEU A 65 -7.60 -0.17 13.11
C LEU A 65 -6.20 -0.79 13.13
N GLY A 66 -5.14 0.01 13.21
CA GLY A 66 -3.77 -0.49 13.22
C GLY A 66 -3.46 -1.27 14.50
N THR A 67 -2.66 -2.34 14.36
CA THR A 67 -2.16 -3.17 15.46
C THR A 67 -0.63 -3.23 15.42
N PRO A 68 0.06 -3.71 16.48
CA PRO A 68 1.51 -3.85 16.45
C PRO A 68 2.01 -4.73 15.29
N ALA A 69 1.32 -5.84 15.01
CA ALA A 69 1.66 -6.70 13.88
C ALA A 69 1.41 -6.02 12.52
N ASP A 70 0.34 -5.24 12.39
CA ASP A 70 0.07 -4.43 11.19
C ASP A 70 1.19 -3.42 10.95
N ALA A 71 1.63 -2.71 11.98
CA ALA A 71 2.72 -1.75 11.89
C ALA A 71 4.04 -2.40 11.39
N LEU A 72 4.37 -3.58 11.91
CA LEU A 72 5.56 -4.34 11.47
C LEU A 72 5.48 -4.73 10.00
N VAL A 73 4.31 -5.21 9.54
CA VAL A 73 4.10 -5.53 8.13
C VAL A 73 4.12 -4.27 7.27
N PHE A 74 3.44 -3.20 7.68
CA PHE A 74 3.42 -1.92 6.98
C PHE A 74 4.82 -1.36 6.75
N GLU A 75 5.68 -1.35 7.78
CA GLU A 75 7.08 -0.94 7.67
C GLU A 75 7.88 -1.86 6.75
N THR A 76 7.70 -3.17 6.88
CA THR A 76 8.37 -4.17 6.01
C THR A 76 7.99 -3.97 4.54
N LEU A 77 6.72 -3.71 4.25
CA LEU A 77 6.23 -3.49 2.90
C LEU A 77 6.84 -2.23 2.28
N ARG A 78 6.88 -1.12 3.01
CA ARG A 78 7.54 0.11 2.55
C ARG A 78 9.04 -0.11 2.33
N GLU A 79 9.69 -0.85 3.22
CA GLU A 79 11.11 -1.18 3.09
C GLU A 79 11.42 -1.97 1.81
N LEU A 80 10.51 -2.83 1.35
CA LEU A 80 10.73 -3.67 0.17
C LEU A 80 10.35 -3.00 -1.16
N ALA A 81 9.63 -1.88 -1.12
CA ALA A 81 9.11 -1.20 -2.31
C ALA A 81 10.14 -0.26 -2.96
N ASP A 82 10.06 -0.11 -4.28
CA ASP A 82 10.76 0.96 -5.00
C ASP A 82 10.02 2.30 -4.84
N VAL A 83 8.69 2.25 -4.74
CA VAL A 83 7.81 3.42 -4.63
C VAL A 83 6.56 3.08 -3.84
N VAL A 84 6.09 4.02 -3.02
CA VAL A 84 4.79 3.95 -2.36
C VAL A 84 3.78 4.77 -3.17
N LEU A 85 2.79 4.11 -3.74
CA LEU A 85 1.73 4.68 -4.54
C LEU A 85 0.51 4.99 -3.67
N VAL A 86 -0.03 6.20 -3.77
CA VAL A 86 -1.22 6.61 -3.02
C VAL A 86 -2.09 7.61 -3.80
N GLY A 87 -3.40 7.58 -3.63
CA GLY A 87 -4.33 8.55 -4.21
C GLY A 87 -4.37 9.85 -3.40
N ALA A 88 -4.54 10.99 -4.08
CA ALA A 88 -4.57 12.30 -3.43
C ALA A 88 -5.67 12.44 -2.34
N GLY A 89 -6.77 11.70 -2.44
CA GLY A 89 -7.81 11.65 -1.41
C GLY A 89 -7.29 11.14 -0.08
N THR A 90 -6.57 10.02 -0.10
CA THR A 90 -5.95 9.42 1.09
C THR A 90 -4.84 10.29 1.64
N VAL A 91 -4.00 10.89 0.78
CA VAL A 91 -2.97 11.84 1.22
C VAL A 91 -3.56 12.95 2.09
N ARG A 92 -4.70 13.52 1.69
CA ARG A 92 -5.39 14.56 2.46
C ARG A 92 -6.03 14.03 3.74
N ALA A 93 -6.77 12.92 3.64
CA ALA A 93 -7.52 12.37 4.77
C ALA A 93 -6.60 11.90 5.90
N GLU A 94 -5.48 11.27 5.55
CA GLU A 94 -4.53 10.66 6.49
C GLU A 94 -3.32 11.58 6.77
N ASN A 95 -3.31 12.80 6.24
CA ASN A 95 -2.23 13.79 6.43
C ASN A 95 -0.82 13.21 6.17
N TYR A 96 -0.65 12.58 5.00
CA TYR A 96 0.59 11.89 4.62
C TYR A 96 1.80 12.83 4.63
N GLY A 97 2.89 12.36 5.23
CA GLY A 97 4.24 12.86 5.00
C GLY A 97 5.00 12.00 3.99
N GLY A 98 6.31 12.25 3.87
CA GLY A 98 7.20 11.34 3.15
C GLY A 98 7.26 9.94 3.79
N ALA A 99 7.71 8.95 3.02
CA ALA A 99 7.95 7.62 3.56
C ALA A 99 9.01 7.69 4.67
N ARG A 100 8.84 6.85 5.69
CA ARG A 100 9.81 6.66 6.78
C ARG A 100 10.29 5.22 6.75
N VAL A 101 11.61 5.06 6.81
CA VAL A 101 12.27 3.76 6.93
C VAL A 101 13.27 3.86 8.07
N GLY A 102 13.18 2.94 9.04
CA GLY A 102 14.08 2.88 10.19
C GLY A 102 15.52 2.58 9.79
N ALA A 103 16.48 2.88 10.68
CA ALA A 103 17.92 2.77 10.40
C ALA A 103 18.32 1.39 9.85
N GLU A 104 17.77 0.33 10.42
CA GLU A 104 18.02 -1.03 9.97
C GLU A 104 17.44 -1.31 8.58
N GLY A 105 16.22 -0.84 8.31
CA GLY A 105 15.64 -0.95 6.97
C GLY A 105 16.44 -0.19 5.90
N ARG A 106 17.01 0.98 6.25
CA ARG A 106 17.92 1.72 5.37
C ARG A 106 19.18 0.93 5.06
N ARG A 107 19.80 0.32 6.08
CA ARG A 107 20.98 -0.55 5.89
C ARG A 107 20.70 -1.69 4.91
N ARG A 108 19.55 -2.36 5.06
CA ARG A 108 19.15 -3.47 4.17
C ARG A 108 18.83 -3.02 2.75
N ARG A 109 18.16 -1.87 2.60
CA ARG A 109 17.93 -1.26 1.28
C ARG A 109 19.23 -0.90 0.58
N ALA A 110 20.17 -0.26 1.29
CA ALA A 110 21.50 0.04 0.76
C ALA A 110 22.27 -1.23 0.36
N ALA A 111 22.22 -2.29 1.16
CA ALA A 111 22.83 -3.59 0.83
C ALA A 111 22.21 -4.25 -0.42
N SER A 112 20.97 -3.89 -0.76
CA SER A 112 20.25 -4.35 -1.96
C SER A 112 20.34 -3.34 -3.13
N ALA A 113 21.28 -2.38 -3.06
CA ALA A 113 21.46 -1.31 -4.04
C ALA A 113 20.19 -0.46 -4.29
N MET A 114 19.32 -0.35 -3.28
CA MET A 114 18.13 0.51 -3.32
C MET A 114 18.41 1.84 -2.62
N PRO A 115 17.75 2.94 -3.04
CA PRO A 115 17.73 4.17 -2.25
C PRO A 115 17.22 3.91 -0.84
N GLU A 116 17.80 4.57 0.17
CA GLU A 116 17.47 4.32 1.59
C GLU A 116 15.98 4.48 1.94
N VAL A 117 15.29 5.39 1.26
CA VAL A 117 13.86 5.67 1.45
C VAL A 117 13.17 5.66 0.08
N PRO A 118 12.03 4.97 -0.08
CA PRO A 118 11.26 5.04 -1.31
C PRO A 118 10.52 6.38 -1.42
N PRO A 119 10.39 6.99 -2.62
CA PRO A 119 9.50 8.12 -2.82
C PRO A 119 8.03 7.72 -2.60
N ILE A 120 7.21 8.71 -2.24
CA ILE A 120 5.75 8.63 -2.35
C ILE A 120 5.35 9.12 -3.75
N ALA A 121 4.65 8.30 -4.52
CA ALA A 121 3.98 8.68 -5.77
C ALA A 121 2.49 8.91 -5.52
N VAL A 122 2.03 10.14 -5.76
CA VAL A 122 0.65 10.55 -5.55
C VAL A 122 -0.09 10.66 -6.87
N VAL A 123 -1.21 9.94 -6.99
CA VAL A 123 -2.10 10.01 -8.16
C VAL A 123 -3.12 11.13 -7.95
N SER A 124 -3.07 12.15 -8.82
CA SER A 124 -3.97 13.31 -8.79
C SER A 124 -4.22 13.85 -10.20
N ALA A 125 -5.29 13.41 -10.85
CA ALA A 125 -5.62 13.79 -12.24
C ALA A 125 -5.75 15.31 -12.46
N ARG A 126 -6.04 16.10 -11.42
CA ARG A 126 -6.20 17.57 -11.49
C ARG A 126 -5.15 18.34 -10.67
N ALA A 127 -4.06 17.67 -10.27
CA ALA A 127 -3.00 18.22 -9.43
C ALA A 127 -3.53 18.92 -8.16
N HIS A 128 -4.65 18.43 -7.60
CA HIS A 128 -5.32 19.05 -6.46
C HIS A 128 -4.71 18.59 -5.13
N LEU A 129 -3.55 19.15 -4.83
CA LEU A 129 -2.79 18.95 -3.59
C LEU A 129 -2.37 20.33 -3.05
N ASP A 130 -2.26 20.46 -1.74
CA ASP A 130 -1.72 21.66 -1.11
C ASP A 130 -0.19 21.61 -1.13
N PRO A 131 0.51 22.57 -1.77
CA PRO A 131 1.98 22.62 -1.77
C PRO A 131 2.61 22.75 -0.38
N GLN A 132 1.83 23.14 0.65
CA GLN A 132 2.29 23.22 2.04
C GLN A 132 2.01 21.95 2.85
N ALA A 133 1.37 20.93 2.26
CA ALA A 133 1.08 19.67 2.93
C ALA A 133 2.37 18.97 3.39
N ARG A 134 2.25 18.16 4.45
CA ARG A 134 3.35 17.34 4.99
C ARG A 134 4.05 16.47 3.94
N LEU A 135 3.33 16.06 2.90
CA LEU A 135 3.90 15.34 1.77
C LEU A 135 5.11 16.06 1.15
N PHE A 136 5.10 17.39 1.13
CA PHE A 136 6.16 18.22 0.57
C PHE A 136 7.08 18.82 1.64
N THR A 137 6.56 19.09 2.83
CA THR A 137 7.29 19.78 3.91
C THR A 137 7.95 18.86 4.94
N ASP A 138 7.47 17.61 5.05
CA ASP A 138 7.92 16.58 5.99
C ASP A 138 8.33 15.33 5.20
N THR A 139 9.30 15.47 4.30
CA THR A 139 9.81 14.39 3.44
C THR A 139 11.32 14.46 3.25
N GLU A 140 11.97 13.30 3.14
CA GLU A 140 13.40 13.20 2.81
C GLU A 140 13.65 13.03 1.31
N VAL A 141 12.68 12.44 0.61
CA VAL A 141 12.75 12.18 -0.84
C VAL A 141 11.61 12.95 -1.49
N ALA A 142 11.93 13.69 -2.55
CA ALA A 142 10.96 14.44 -3.32
C ALA A 142 9.77 13.53 -3.74
N PRO A 143 8.52 13.88 -3.40
CA PRO A 143 7.37 13.11 -3.82
C PRO A 143 7.17 13.23 -5.33
N ILE A 144 6.61 12.19 -5.92
CA ILE A 144 6.24 12.15 -7.33
C ILE A 144 4.75 12.47 -7.42
N VAL A 145 4.36 13.40 -8.28
CA VAL A 145 2.94 13.69 -8.54
C VAL A 145 2.61 13.22 -9.95
N VAL A 146 1.80 12.17 -10.05
CA VAL A 146 1.27 11.67 -11.32
C VAL A 146 -0.04 12.41 -11.61
N THR A 147 -0.08 13.17 -12.70
CA THR A 147 -1.20 14.05 -13.07
C THR A 147 -1.51 13.98 -14.57
N CYS A 148 -2.64 14.54 -15.01
CA CYS A 148 -3.00 14.57 -16.43
C CYS A 148 -2.40 15.77 -17.16
N ALA A 149 -2.26 15.68 -18.48
CA ALA A 149 -1.74 16.76 -19.31
C ALA A 149 -2.60 18.04 -19.27
N ASP A 150 -3.90 17.90 -19.03
CA ASP A 150 -4.90 18.97 -18.92
C ASP A 150 -5.03 19.54 -17.50
N ALA A 151 -4.21 19.10 -16.54
CA ALA A 151 -4.22 19.68 -15.20
C ALA A 151 -3.75 21.16 -15.21
N ASP A 152 -4.32 21.96 -14.31
CA ASP A 152 -4.05 23.40 -14.22
C ASP A 152 -2.53 23.69 -14.12
N PRO A 153 -1.93 24.38 -15.11
CA PRO A 153 -0.50 24.67 -15.13
C PRO A 153 -0.01 25.43 -13.89
N ALA A 154 -0.85 26.27 -13.28
CA ALA A 154 -0.49 27.01 -12.07
C ALA A 154 -0.35 26.07 -10.87
N ARG A 155 -1.21 25.04 -10.77
CA ARG A 155 -1.09 24.01 -9.72
C ARG A 155 0.14 23.13 -9.94
N ILE A 156 0.38 22.72 -11.17
CA ILE A 156 1.57 21.94 -11.53
C ILE A 156 2.83 22.69 -11.11
N ARG A 157 2.91 23.99 -11.46
CA ARG A 157 4.05 24.84 -11.09
C ARG A 157 4.20 24.98 -9.58
N ALA A 158 3.11 25.22 -8.85
CA ALA A 158 3.15 25.34 -7.40
C ALA A 158 3.65 24.06 -6.71
N LEU A 159 3.27 22.87 -7.21
CA LEU A 159 3.75 21.60 -6.69
C LEU A 159 5.23 21.35 -7.04
N ALA A 160 5.65 21.70 -8.26
CA ALA A 160 7.05 21.62 -8.66
C ALA A 160 7.94 22.57 -7.83
N ASP A 161 7.49 23.79 -7.59
CA ASP A 161 8.17 24.78 -6.74
C ASP A 161 8.24 24.30 -5.27
N ALA A 162 7.27 23.48 -4.82
CA ALA A 162 7.31 22.80 -3.53
C ALA A 162 8.18 21.52 -3.52
N GLY A 163 8.92 21.25 -4.60
CA GLY A 163 9.88 20.14 -4.68
C GLY A 163 9.32 18.83 -5.23
N ALA A 164 8.09 18.81 -5.76
CA ALA A 164 7.52 17.62 -6.37
C ALA A 164 8.14 17.32 -7.73
N ARG A 165 8.40 16.03 -8.01
CA ARG A 165 8.65 15.56 -9.37
C ARG A 165 7.31 15.36 -10.08
N ILE A 166 7.02 16.18 -11.09
CA ILE A 166 5.79 16.07 -11.86
C ILE A 166 5.95 15.02 -12.96
N VAL A 167 4.97 14.11 -13.05
CA VAL A 167 4.88 13.08 -14.09
C VAL A 167 3.51 13.16 -14.73
N THR A 168 3.49 13.32 -16.05
CA THR A 168 2.23 13.39 -16.80
C THR A 168 1.83 12.00 -17.26
N ALA A 169 0.61 11.57 -16.91
CA ALA A 169 0.00 10.34 -17.35
C ALA A 169 -1.45 10.60 -17.78
N GLY A 170 -1.74 10.38 -19.07
CA GLY A 170 -3.08 10.54 -19.63
C GLY A 170 -3.54 11.99 -19.82
N ASP A 171 -4.76 12.11 -20.35
CA ASP A 171 -5.45 13.35 -20.67
C ASP A 171 -6.89 13.26 -20.13
N GLY A 172 -7.28 14.17 -19.24
CA GLY A 172 -8.56 14.14 -18.53
C GLY A 172 -8.69 13.08 -17.43
N GLN A 173 -8.02 11.94 -17.57
CA GLN A 173 -8.01 10.82 -16.62
C GLN A 173 -6.68 10.04 -16.67
N ILE A 174 -6.31 9.44 -15.54
CA ILE A 174 -5.15 8.55 -15.42
C ILE A 174 -5.68 7.12 -15.45
N THR A 175 -5.41 6.34 -16.50
CA THR A 175 -5.77 4.91 -16.54
C THR A 175 -4.76 4.09 -15.73
N SER A 176 -5.11 2.87 -15.29
CA SER A 176 -4.13 2.01 -14.61
C SER A 176 -2.96 1.65 -15.53
N GLU A 177 -3.20 1.47 -16.83
CA GLU A 177 -2.15 1.24 -17.83
C GLU A 177 -1.19 2.44 -17.91
N GLY A 178 -1.71 3.66 -18.04
CA GLY A 178 -0.89 4.87 -18.09
C GLY A 178 -0.12 5.12 -16.80
N LEU A 179 -0.72 4.81 -15.65
CA LEU A 179 -0.04 4.87 -14.36
C LEU A 179 1.09 3.84 -14.28
N ILE A 180 0.85 2.60 -14.68
CA ILE A 180 1.87 1.54 -14.69
C ILE A 180 3.00 1.91 -15.65
N ALA A 181 2.71 2.40 -16.86
CA ALA A 181 3.72 2.85 -17.80
C ALA A 181 4.58 3.98 -17.22
N ALA A 182 3.96 4.98 -16.58
CA ALA A 182 4.67 6.07 -15.94
C ALA A 182 5.58 5.59 -14.80
N LEU A 183 5.16 4.61 -14.00
CA LEU A 183 6.00 4.01 -12.96
C LEU A 183 7.14 3.18 -13.58
N ASP A 184 6.90 2.52 -14.71
CA ASP A 184 7.91 1.75 -15.43
C ASP A 184 9.02 2.62 -16.00
N ASP A 185 8.65 3.75 -16.61
CA ASP A 185 9.58 4.75 -17.17
C ASP A 185 10.48 5.37 -16.08
N LEU A 186 9.99 5.39 -14.83
CA LEU A 186 10.77 5.82 -13.67
C LEU A 186 11.69 4.72 -13.11
N GLY A 187 11.59 3.50 -13.64
CA GLY A 187 12.30 2.31 -13.15
C GLY A 187 11.70 1.72 -11.87
N HIS A 188 10.48 2.11 -11.48
CA HIS A 188 9.83 1.61 -10.27
C HIS A 188 9.10 0.30 -10.55
N ARG A 189 9.78 -0.82 -10.27
CA ARG A 189 9.29 -2.16 -10.57
C ARG A 189 8.51 -2.79 -9.41
N ARG A 190 8.82 -2.41 -8.17
CA ARG A 190 8.17 -2.90 -6.95
C ARG A 190 7.29 -1.80 -6.37
N VAL A 191 6.00 -1.87 -6.63
CA VAL A 191 5.05 -0.82 -6.23
C VAL A 191 4.27 -1.29 -5.01
N LEU A 192 4.23 -0.46 -3.97
CA LEU A 192 3.33 -0.63 -2.84
C LEU A 192 2.21 0.42 -2.94
N CYS A 193 0.99 0.00 -3.22
CA CYS A 193 -0.19 0.83 -3.26
C CYS A 193 -0.88 0.84 -1.89
N GLU A 194 -0.93 2.00 -1.24
CA GLU A 194 -1.60 2.22 0.05
C GLU A 194 -3.00 2.85 -0.15
N GLY A 195 -3.58 2.66 -1.34
CA GLY A 195 -4.92 3.12 -1.68
C GLY A 195 -4.96 4.57 -2.17
N GLY A 196 -6.02 5.35 -1.97
CA GLY A 196 -7.25 4.99 -1.26
C GLY A 196 -8.20 4.06 -2.01
N PRO A 197 -9.42 3.89 -1.47
CA PRO A 197 -10.39 2.95 -2.03
C PRO A 197 -10.74 3.16 -3.50
N SER A 198 -10.77 4.40 -3.98
CA SER A 198 -11.02 4.70 -5.40
C SER A 198 -9.86 4.26 -6.30
N LEU A 199 -8.61 4.47 -5.88
CA LEU A 199 -7.44 4.03 -6.64
C LEU A 199 -7.37 2.50 -6.66
N PHE A 200 -7.59 1.86 -5.51
CA PHE A 200 -7.62 0.40 -5.46
C PHE A 200 -8.77 -0.18 -6.30
N GLY A 201 -9.96 0.42 -6.23
CA GLY A 201 -11.10 0.01 -7.06
C GLY A 201 -10.83 0.15 -8.56
N GLN A 202 -10.17 1.22 -8.98
CA GLN A 202 -9.74 1.39 -10.37
C GLN A 202 -8.73 0.30 -10.79
N LEU A 203 -7.70 0.04 -9.97
CA LEU A 203 -6.72 -1.01 -10.24
C LEU A 203 -7.38 -2.39 -10.34
N ILE A 204 -8.40 -2.68 -9.54
CA ILE A 204 -9.20 -3.91 -9.67
C ILE A 204 -9.93 -3.91 -11.01
N ALA A 205 -10.67 -2.84 -11.32
CA ALA A 205 -11.47 -2.73 -12.54
C ALA A 205 -10.63 -2.95 -13.81
N ASP A 206 -9.39 -2.45 -13.81
CA ASP A 206 -8.46 -2.50 -14.94
C ASP A 206 -7.58 -3.77 -14.97
N ASP A 207 -7.78 -4.73 -14.07
CA ASP A 207 -6.91 -5.91 -13.92
C ASP A 207 -5.44 -5.60 -13.63
N ALA A 208 -5.17 -4.60 -12.80
CA ALA A 208 -3.80 -4.14 -12.53
C ALA A 208 -3.18 -4.71 -11.24
N VAL A 209 -3.99 -5.26 -10.33
CA VAL A 209 -3.54 -5.70 -8.98
C VAL A 209 -2.88 -7.08 -9.01
N ASP A 210 -1.58 -7.16 -8.71
CA ASP A 210 -0.85 -8.43 -8.66
C ASP A 210 -0.95 -9.11 -7.30
N GLU A 211 -0.96 -8.32 -6.23
CA GLU A 211 -0.96 -8.83 -4.85
C GLU A 211 -1.79 -7.95 -3.92
N VAL A 212 -2.47 -8.55 -2.95
CA VAL A 212 -3.20 -7.86 -1.89
C VAL A 212 -2.71 -8.36 -0.53
N CYS A 213 -2.11 -7.46 0.24
CA CYS A 213 -1.85 -7.61 1.67
C CYS A 213 -3.03 -6.97 2.41
N LEU A 214 -3.70 -7.76 3.26
CA LEU A 214 -4.84 -7.29 4.03
C LEU A 214 -4.70 -7.72 5.48
N THR A 215 -4.66 -6.72 6.36
CA THR A 215 -4.79 -6.89 7.80
C THR A 215 -6.27 -6.81 8.18
N THR A 216 -6.74 -7.79 8.94
CA THR A 216 -8.02 -7.74 9.63
C THR A 216 -7.75 -7.56 11.12
N ALA A 217 -8.07 -6.36 11.61
CA ALA A 217 -7.99 -5.99 13.00
C ALA A 217 -9.09 -6.69 13.81
N PRO A 218 -8.81 -7.14 15.05
CA PRO A 218 -9.75 -7.91 15.87
C PRO A 218 -10.84 -7.05 16.52
N VAL A 219 -11.46 -6.15 15.75
CA VAL A 219 -12.47 -5.18 16.20
C VAL A 219 -13.67 -5.15 15.26
N LEU A 220 -14.81 -4.66 15.77
CA LEU A 220 -15.98 -4.29 14.98
C LEU A 220 -16.10 -2.76 15.01
N ALA A 221 -16.25 -2.14 13.84
CA ALA A 221 -16.30 -0.68 13.74
C ALA A 221 -17.71 -0.15 13.49
N GLY A 222 -18.56 -0.90 12.78
CA GLY A 222 -19.86 -0.43 12.30
C GLY A 222 -19.74 0.83 11.45
N GLY A 223 -20.80 1.66 11.47
CA GLY A 223 -20.79 2.98 10.84
C GLY A 223 -20.96 2.97 9.31
N THR A 224 -20.56 4.08 8.68
CA THR A 224 -20.75 4.37 7.24
C THR A 224 -19.46 4.31 6.43
N ALA A 225 -18.35 3.92 7.06
CA ALA A 225 -17.08 3.75 6.40
C ALA A 225 -17.18 2.74 5.24
N GLY A 226 -16.47 3.02 4.16
CA GLY A 226 -16.50 2.20 2.96
C GLY A 226 -15.67 0.92 3.07
N ARG A 227 -15.60 0.19 1.97
CA ARG A 227 -14.71 -0.96 1.78
C ARG A 227 -13.31 -0.51 1.37
N VAL A 228 -12.35 -1.44 1.39
CA VAL A 228 -10.96 -1.21 0.91
C VAL A 228 -10.90 -0.78 -0.54
N ALA A 229 -11.89 -1.15 -1.36
CA ALA A 229 -11.99 -0.75 -2.75
C ALA A 229 -13.40 -0.28 -3.11
N THR A 230 -13.49 0.77 -3.92
CA THR A 230 -14.75 1.27 -4.49
C THR A 230 -14.57 1.58 -5.97
N ALA A 231 -15.51 1.12 -6.80
CA ALA A 231 -15.56 1.36 -8.23
C ALA A 231 -17.02 1.37 -8.70
N PRO A 232 -17.35 2.06 -9.81
CA PRO A 232 -18.72 2.09 -10.35
C PRO A 232 -19.25 0.70 -10.74
N ASN A 233 -18.36 -0.19 -11.19
CA ASN A 233 -18.69 -1.53 -11.65
C ASN A 233 -17.92 -2.58 -10.84
N ALA A 234 -18.58 -3.69 -10.51
CA ALA A 234 -17.94 -4.82 -9.86
C ALA A 234 -17.16 -5.66 -10.88
N ARG A 235 -15.99 -6.14 -10.47
CA ARG A 235 -15.20 -7.13 -11.20
C ARG A 235 -14.74 -8.22 -10.24
N ILE A 236 -14.80 -9.46 -10.69
CA ILE A 236 -14.29 -10.61 -9.94
C ILE A 236 -12.91 -10.95 -10.48
N THR A 237 -11.92 -10.94 -9.60
CA THR A 237 -10.54 -11.38 -9.89
C THR A 237 -10.19 -12.50 -8.93
N ALA A 238 -9.89 -13.68 -9.47
CA ALA A 238 -9.50 -14.82 -8.64
C ALA A 238 -8.08 -14.63 -8.09
N MET A 239 -7.90 -14.88 -6.80
CA MET A 239 -6.62 -14.81 -6.10
C MET A 239 -6.41 -16.06 -5.25
N THR A 240 -5.15 -16.38 -4.98
CA THR A 240 -4.74 -17.52 -4.15
C THR A 240 -4.02 -16.99 -2.92
N PRO A 241 -4.28 -17.55 -1.72
CA PRO A 241 -3.54 -17.17 -0.54
C PRO A 241 -2.08 -17.64 -0.68
N ALA A 242 -1.14 -16.71 -0.53
CA ALA A 242 0.28 -17.02 -0.40
C ALA A 242 0.61 -17.41 1.05
N HIS A 243 0.12 -16.62 2.01
CA HIS A 243 0.24 -16.92 3.43
C HIS A 243 -0.85 -16.22 4.26
N ILE A 244 -1.03 -16.74 5.48
CA ILE A 244 -1.90 -16.18 6.52
C ILE A 244 -1.07 -16.20 7.80
N LEU A 245 -0.86 -15.02 8.39
CA LEU A 245 -0.19 -14.83 9.67
C LEU A 245 -1.22 -14.38 10.70
N THR A 246 -0.92 -14.65 11.97
CA THR A 246 -1.75 -14.21 13.09
C THR A 246 -0.90 -13.67 14.21
N ASP A 247 -1.38 -12.66 14.91
CA ASP A 247 -0.81 -12.19 16.17
C ASP A 247 -1.66 -12.66 17.36
N THR A 248 -1.06 -12.60 18.55
CA THR A 248 -1.64 -13.00 19.84
C THR A 248 -2.87 -12.17 20.24
N ASP A 249 -3.01 -10.96 19.71
CA ASP A 249 -4.19 -10.10 19.91
C ASP A 249 -5.39 -10.48 19.02
N GLY A 250 -5.21 -11.44 18.11
CA GLY A 250 -6.22 -11.88 17.15
C GLY A 250 -6.15 -11.18 15.79
N THR A 251 -5.17 -10.31 15.56
CA THR A 251 -4.90 -9.74 14.23
C THR A 251 -4.65 -10.87 13.23
N VAL A 252 -5.28 -10.79 12.06
CA VAL A 252 -5.03 -11.69 10.93
C VAL A 252 -4.41 -10.92 9.78
N LEU A 253 -3.24 -11.32 9.32
CA LEU A 253 -2.54 -10.69 8.20
C LEU A 253 -2.48 -11.66 7.04
N THR A 254 -3.12 -11.31 5.93
CA THR A 254 -3.22 -12.17 4.75
C THR A 254 -2.45 -11.59 3.59
N ARG A 255 -1.88 -12.47 2.77
CA ARG A 255 -1.30 -12.13 1.47
C ARG A 255 -1.96 -12.96 0.39
N TRP A 256 -2.57 -12.30 -0.57
CA TRP A 256 -3.24 -12.90 -1.72
C TRP A 256 -2.48 -12.54 -2.99
N VAL A 257 -2.19 -13.52 -3.83
CA VAL A 257 -1.51 -13.31 -5.11
C VAL A 257 -2.47 -13.70 -6.23
N ARG A 258 -2.48 -12.89 -7.29
CA ARG A 258 -3.26 -13.15 -8.49
C ARG A 258 -2.85 -14.48 -9.13
N LEU A 259 -3.83 -15.26 -9.59
CA LEU A 259 -3.55 -16.44 -10.40
C LEU A 259 -2.97 -16.05 -11.78
N PRO A 260 -2.03 -16.82 -12.36
CA PRO A 260 -1.55 -16.56 -13.72
C PRO A 260 -2.72 -16.40 -14.69
N ARG A 261 -2.64 -15.41 -15.60
CA ARG A 261 -3.64 -15.28 -16.67
C ARG A 261 -3.60 -16.57 -17.51
N PRO A 262 -4.77 -17.16 -17.82
CA PRO A 262 -4.83 -18.34 -18.68
C PRO A 262 -4.29 -18.07 -20.08
#